data_AF-A0A7J8U2C2-F1
#
_entry.id   AF-A0A7J8U2C2-F1
#
_cell.length_a   1.000
_cell.length_b   1.000
_cell.length_c   1.000
_cell.angle_alpha   90.00
_cell.angle_beta   90.00
_cell.angle_gamma   90.00
#
_symmetry.space_group_name_H-M   'P 1'
#
loop_
_entity.id
_entity.type
_entity.pdbx_description
1 polymer ?
#
loop_
_entity_poly.entity_id
_entity_poly.type
_entity_poly.pdbx_seq_one_letter_code
_entity_poly.pdbx_strand_id
1 'polypeptide(L)'
;MEWEVLEFKIKNWLSAVKMAVKTLFYGERLLCDQVFSVSAAIRESCFTEISKEGALALFGFPENVAKCKKTPEKLFRILDLYEAVSGLWSEVESIFSFESTSAVRATAVNSLIKLGDTVRTMLMDFETAIQKDSSKTTVPGGGIHPLTRYVMNYISFLADYCGILSDIFADWPFTVPSALPESYFGSPDSEGSISSPISVRLAWLILVMLCKLDGKAAMYKDVPLSYLFLANNLQYVTQKVRQSNLKFLLGDDWLINHELKVKQYAENYEKIGWSKALGSLPENQTAEIPADRVNDHFKKFNSAFEEAYMKQISWVVPDPKLRDHIKISMARRIIPIYKEFYEAYGGVQMKKEMWGEPFIRFTPDDLGNY
;
A
#
# COMPACT_ATOMS: atom_id res chain seq x y z
N MET A 1 -1.15 15.43 -28.68
CA MET A 1 -2.07 14.30 -28.89
C MET A 1 -2.77 14.04 -27.57
N GLU A 2 -4.08 13.86 -27.59
CA GLU A 2 -4.86 13.50 -26.40
C GLU A 2 -4.50 12.09 -25.92
N TRP A 3 -4.64 11.84 -24.61
CA TRP A 3 -4.22 10.57 -24.02
C TRP A 3 -4.98 9.37 -24.59
N GLU A 4 -6.30 9.51 -24.80
CA GLU A 4 -7.14 8.42 -25.31
C GLU A 4 -6.67 7.92 -26.68
N VAL A 5 -6.32 8.86 -27.57
CA VAL A 5 -5.77 8.56 -28.90
C VAL A 5 -4.41 7.88 -28.79
N LEU A 6 -3.55 8.36 -27.88
CA LEU A 6 -2.24 7.77 -27.66
C LEU A 6 -2.35 6.35 -27.07
N GLU A 7 -3.22 6.14 -26.09
CA GLU A 7 -3.46 4.84 -25.47
C GLU A 7 -3.97 3.83 -26.50
N PHE A 8 -4.89 4.24 -27.39
CA PHE A 8 -5.36 3.41 -28.49
C PHE A 8 -4.21 3.01 -29.43
N LYS A 9 -3.34 3.95 -29.79
CA LYS A 9 -2.15 3.67 -30.62
C LYS A 9 -1.18 2.71 -29.94
N ILE A 10 -0.96 2.86 -28.64
CA ILE A 10 -0.12 1.95 -27.84
C ILE A 10 -0.71 0.54 -27.86
N LYS A 11 -2.02 0.39 -27.62
CA LYS A 11 -2.69 -0.93 -27.65
C LYS A 11 -2.57 -1.60 -29.03
N ASN A 12 -2.78 -0.84 -30.11
CA ASN A 12 -2.60 -1.37 -31.46
C ASN A 12 -1.15 -1.78 -31.71
N TRP A 13 -0.18 -0.96 -31.29
CA TRP A 13 1.23 -1.30 -31.41
C TRP A 13 1.57 -2.59 -30.63
N LEU A 14 1.09 -2.73 -29.38
CA LEU A 14 1.28 -3.93 -28.56
C LEU A 14 0.69 -5.18 -29.21
N SER A 15 -0.46 -5.06 -29.88
CA SER A 15 -1.07 -6.18 -30.61
C SER A 15 -0.28 -6.57 -31.86
N ALA A 16 0.38 -5.61 -32.51
CA ALA A 16 1.05 -5.80 -33.78
C ALA A 16 2.54 -6.20 -33.65
N VAL A 17 3.24 -5.72 -32.62
CA VAL A 17 4.70 -5.87 -32.51
C VAL A 17 5.16 -7.33 -32.52
N LYS A 18 4.44 -8.22 -31.81
CA LYS A 18 4.77 -9.65 -31.77
C LYS A 18 4.65 -10.30 -33.15
N MET A 19 3.61 -9.96 -33.90
CA MET A 19 3.42 -10.46 -35.28
C MET A 19 4.46 -9.87 -36.24
N ALA A 20 4.76 -8.58 -36.11
CA ALA A 20 5.77 -7.92 -36.91
C ALA A 20 7.14 -8.58 -36.74
N VAL A 21 7.56 -8.86 -35.49
CA VAL A 21 8.86 -9.48 -35.20
C VAL A 21 8.87 -10.97 -35.55
N LYS A 22 7.94 -11.76 -34.99
CA LYS A 22 7.98 -13.23 -35.08
C LYS A 22 7.46 -13.80 -36.40
N THR A 23 6.76 -13.00 -37.20
CA THR A 23 6.18 -13.46 -38.47
C THR A 23 6.76 -12.69 -39.64
N LEU A 24 6.63 -11.36 -39.67
CA LEU A 24 7.00 -10.58 -40.85
C LEU A 24 8.52 -10.48 -41.00
N PHE A 25 9.22 -9.93 -40.01
CA PHE A 25 10.68 -9.78 -40.10
C PHE A 25 11.41 -11.12 -40.06
N TYR A 26 10.96 -12.04 -39.21
CA TYR A 26 11.53 -13.40 -39.19
C TYR A 26 11.30 -14.15 -40.50
N GLY A 27 10.09 -14.07 -41.08
CA GLY A 27 9.78 -14.68 -42.37
C GLY A 27 10.61 -14.10 -43.51
N GLU A 28 10.74 -12.76 -43.56
CA GLU A 28 11.58 -12.09 -44.55
C GLU A 28 13.05 -12.49 -44.42
N ARG A 29 13.56 -12.64 -43.19
CA ARG A 29 14.91 -13.14 -42.94
C ARG A 29 15.10 -14.54 -43.54
N LEU A 30 14.17 -15.46 -43.28
CA LEU A 30 14.23 -16.82 -43.81
C LEU A 30 14.13 -16.86 -45.34
N LEU A 31 13.26 -16.05 -45.94
CA LEU A 31 13.13 -15.95 -47.40
C LEU A 31 14.42 -15.43 -48.04
N CYS A 32 15.00 -14.35 -47.49
CA CYS A 32 16.29 -13.84 -47.92
C CYS A 32 17.39 -14.91 -47.79
N ASP A 33 17.45 -15.64 -46.67
CA ASP A 33 18.41 -16.73 -46.44
C ASP A 33 18.27 -17.86 -47.46
N GLN A 34 17.06 -18.20 -47.88
CA GLN A 34 16.81 -19.26 -48.87
C GLN A 34 17.10 -18.81 -50.30
N VAL A 35 16.53 -17.68 -50.72
CA VAL A 35 16.58 -17.19 -52.11
C VAL A 35 17.99 -16.73 -52.49
N PHE A 36 18.68 -16.06 -51.58
CA PHE A 36 20.01 -15.49 -51.82
C PHE A 36 21.14 -16.27 -51.13
N SER A 37 20.94 -17.58 -50.92
CA SER A 37 21.89 -18.47 -50.23
C SER A 37 23.32 -18.47 -50.81
N VAL A 38 23.46 -18.17 -52.11
CA VAL A 38 24.74 -18.15 -52.83
C VAL A 38 25.56 -16.87 -52.57
N SER A 39 24.93 -15.78 -52.13
CA SER A 39 25.62 -14.49 -51.91
C SER A 39 25.14 -13.80 -50.64
N ALA A 40 25.98 -13.85 -49.60
CA ALA A 40 25.72 -13.16 -48.34
C ALA A 40 25.52 -11.65 -48.54
N ALA A 41 26.32 -11.00 -49.40
CA ALA A 41 26.20 -9.56 -49.63
C ALA A 41 24.83 -9.15 -50.21
N ILE A 42 24.32 -9.91 -51.20
CA ILE A 42 23.02 -9.63 -51.82
C ILE A 42 21.89 -9.92 -50.83
N ARG A 43 21.99 -11.03 -50.11
CA ARG A 43 21.05 -11.42 -49.06
C ARG A 43 20.89 -10.32 -48.01
N GLU A 44 22.00 -9.85 -47.44
CA GLU A 44 21.97 -8.84 -46.40
C GLU A 44 21.46 -7.49 -46.93
N SER A 45 21.86 -7.11 -48.14
CA SER A 45 21.36 -5.89 -48.79
C SER A 45 19.84 -5.96 -48.99
N CYS A 46 19.33 -7.06 -49.53
CA CYS A 46 17.90 -7.24 -49.80
C CYS A 46 17.07 -7.17 -48.51
N PHE A 47 17.47 -7.95 -47.49
CA PHE A 47 16.80 -7.94 -46.19
C PHE A 47 16.81 -6.54 -45.56
N THR A 48 17.93 -5.82 -45.65
CA THR A 48 18.07 -4.46 -45.09
C THR A 48 17.12 -3.49 -45.79
N GLU A 49 17.08 -3.46 -47.13
CA GLU A 49 16.22 -2.55 -47.89
C GLU A 49 14.73 -2.79 -47.61
N ILE A 50 14.32 -4.05 -47.42
CA ILE A 50 12.91 -4.40 -47.17
C ILE A 50 12.49 -4.08 -45.73
N SER A 51 13.35 -4.40 -44.75
CA SER A 51 12.93 -4.44 -43.34
C SER A 51 13.33 -3.20 -42.53
N LYS A 52 14.39 -2.48 -42.91
CA LYS A 52 15.05 -1.49 -42.04
C LYS A 52 14.13 -0.33 -41.68
N GLU A 53 13.50 0.32 -42.65
CA GLU A 53 12.65 1.49 -42.37
C GLU A 53 11.44 1.12 -41.51
N GLY A 54 10.78 -0.01 -41.83
CA GLY A 54 9.66 -0.52 -41.05
C GLY A 54 10.05 -0.88 -39.61
N ALA A 55 11.22 -1.51 -39.43
CA ALA A 55 11.73 -1.87 -38.11
C ALA A 55 12.13 -0.63 -37.30
N LEU A 56 12.78 0.36 -37.91
CA LEU A 56 13.10 1.64 -37.27
C LEU A 56 11.84 2.38 -36.82
N ALA A 57 10.79 2.42 -37.66
CA ALA A 57 9.53 3.02 -37.28
C ALA A 57 8.85 2.27 -36.13
N LEU A 58 8.86 0.93 -36.16
CA LEU A 58 8.27 0.08 -35.14
C LEU A 58 8.96 0.28 -33.78
N PHE A 59 10.29 0.20 -33.73
CA PHE A 59 11.06 0.33 -32.50
C PHE A 59 11.31 1.78 -32.08
N GLY A 60 11.13 2.76 -32.96
CA GLY A 60 11.16 4.19 -32.62
C GLY A 60 9.87 4.70 -31.99
N PHE A 61 8.74 3.99 -32.16
CA PHE A 61 7.46 4.38 -31.58
C PHE A 61 7.51 4.46 -30.03
N PRO A 62 8.01 3.44 -29.30
CA PRO A 62 8.08 3.52 -27.83
C PRO A 62 8.96 4.68 -27.32
N GLU A 63 10.06 4.99 -28.00
CA GLU A 63 10.90 6.16 -27.68
C GLU A 63 10.10 7.47 -27.72
N ASN A 64 9.22 7.62 -28.73
CA ASN A 64 8.38 8.80 -28.86
C ASN A 64 7.28 8.86 -27.80
N VAL A 65 6.77 7.70 -27.36
CA VAL A 65 5.83 7.63 -26.22
C VAL A 65 6.51 8.09 -24.94
N ALA A 66 7.77 7.70 -24.69
CA ALA A 66 8.53 8.11 -23.51
C ALA A 66 8.69 9.64 -23.38
N LYS A 67 8.67 10.38 -24.49
CA LYS A 67 8.76 11.85 -24.52
C LYS A 67 7.44 12.56 -24.15
N CYS A 68 6.34 11.82 -24.06
CA CYS A 68 5.03 12.40 -23.76
C CYS A 68 4.90 12.86 -22.30
N LYS A 69 3.92 13.74 -22.02
CA LYS A 69 3.64 14.22 -20.66
C LYS A 69 3.39 13.05 -19.70
N LYS A 70 4.17 13.00 -18.63
CA LYS A 70 4.16 11.99 -17.57
C LYS A 70 2.96 12.18 -16.64
N THR A 71 2.10 11.17 -16.49
CA THR A 71 1.06 11.10 -15.44
C THR A 71 0.96 9.67 -14.92
N PRO A 72 0.58 9.44 -13.65
CA PRO A 72 0.61 8.12 -13.02
C PRO A 72 -0.09 7.02 -13.83
N GLU A 73 -1.23 7.33 -14.47
CA GLU A 73 -2.02 6.38 -15.27
C GLU A 73 -1.27 5.88 -16.50
N LYS A 74 -0.37 6.70 -17.05
CA LYS A 74 0.42 6.36 -18.24
C LYS A 74 1.57 5.42 -17.94
N LEU A 75 1.97 5.31 -16.66
CA LEU A 75 3.12 4.49 -16.26
C LEU A 75 2.91 3.04 -16.71
N PHE A 76 1.72 2.50 -16.50
CA PHE A 76 1.41 1.12 -16.84
C PHE A 76 1.50 0.85 -18.34
N ARG A 77 1.09 1.80 -19.20
CA ARG A 77 1.27 1.68 -20.65
C ARG A 77 2.73 1.79 -21.09
N ILE A 78 3.54 2.56 -20.37
CA ILE A 78 4.99 2.63 -20.61
C ILE A 78 5.66 1.31 -20.20
N LEU A 79 5.22 0.71 -19.11
CA LEU A 79 5.64 -0.61 -18.65
C LEU A 79 5.25 -1.71 -19.65
N ASP A 80 4.02 -1.70 -20.18
CA ASP A 80 3.58 -2.62 -21.24
C ASP A 80 4.49 -2.55 -22.48
N LEU A 81 4.88 -1.33 -22.88
CA LEU A 81 5.79 -1.13 -24.01
C LEU A 81 7.19 -1.65 -23.72
N TYR A 82 7.71 -1.40 -22.51
CA TYR A 82 9.01 -1.88 -22.09
C TYR A 82 9.05 -3.41 -22.12
N GLU A 83 8.04 -4.06 -21.52
CA GLU A 83 7.90 -5.51 -21.49
C GLU A 83 7.82 -6.11 -22.89
N ALA A 84 7.05 -5.50 -23.78
CA ALA A 84 6.91 -5.98 -25.15
C ALA A 84 8.23 -5.90 -25.94
N VAL A 85 9.02 -4.83 -25.75
CA VAL A 85 10.33 -4.71 -26.43
C VAL A 85 11.36 -5.66 -25.79
N SER A 86 11.44 -5.73 -24.46
CA SER A 86 12.42 -6.58 -23.77
C SER A 86 12.14 -8.07 -24.01
N GLY A 87 10.87 -8.47 -24.00
CA GLY A 87 10.45 -9.85 -24.27
C GLY A 87 10.63 -10.31 -25.73
N LEU A 88 10.95 -9.41 -26.65
CA LEU A 88 11.28 -9.71 -28.05
C LEU A 88 12.76 -9.52 -28.37
N TRP A 89 13.59 -9.19 -27.38
CA TRP A 89 14.98 -8.80 -27.59
C TRP A 89 15.81 -9.89 -28.28
N SER A 90 15.67 -11.15 -27.86
CA SER A 90 16.39 -12.29 -28.47
C SER A 90 16.11 -12.44 -29.96
N GLU A 91 14.86 -12.30 -30.37
CA GLU A 91 14.44 -12.39 -31.76
C GLU A 91 14.93 -11.19 -32.55
N VAL A 92 14.86 -9.99 -31.98
CA VAL A 92 15.39 -8.76 -32.60
C VAL A 92 16.89 -8.88 -32.84
N GLU A 93 17.64 -9.39 -31.86
CA GLU A 93 19.08 -9.59 -31.98
C GLU A 93 19.43 -10.61 -33.07
N SER A 94 18.69 -11.72 -33.13
CA SER A 94 18.90 -12.76 -34.14
C SER A 94 18.57 -12.27 -35.56
N ILE A 95 17.41 -11.64 -35.74
CA ILE A 95 16.91 -11.18 -37.05
C ILE A 95 17.79 -10.05 -37.61
N PHE A 96 18.20 -9.09 -36.77
CA PHE A 96 18.95 -7.90 -37.17
C PHE A 96 20.43 -7.95 -36.76
N SER A 97 21.03 -9.14 -36.86
CA SER A 97 22.40 -9.44 -36.39
C SER A 97 23.51 -8.76 -37.19
N PHE A 98 23.24 -8.28 -38.40
CA PHE A 98 24.23 -7.68 -39.30
C PHE A 98 24.45 -6.18 -39.02
N GLU A 99 25.60 -5.68 -39.48
CA GLU A 99 25.98 -4.27 -39.29
C GLU A 99 25.07 -3.31 -40.08
N SER A 100 24.59 -3.71 -41.26
CA SER A 100 23.66 -2.89 -42.08
C SER A 100 22.33 -2.57 -41.34
N THR A 101 21.96 -3.43 -40.39
CA THR A 101 20.77 -3.33 -39.54
C THR A 101 21.09 -2.96 -38.10
N SER A 102 22.34 -2.62 -37.75
CA SER A 102 22.74 -2.29 -36.37
C SER A 102 21.92 -1.13 -35.78
N ALA A 103 21.53 -0.18 -36.63
CA ALA A 103 20.64 0.93 -36.27
C ALA A 103 19.29 0.46 -35.68
N VAL A 104 18.73 -0.66 -36.15
CA VAL A 104 17.46 -1.21 -35.62
C VAL A 104 17.64 -1.68 -34.18
N ARG A 105 18.70 -2.46 -33.92
CA ARG A 105 19.06 -2.91 -32.56
C ARG A 105 19.33 -1.72 -31.65
N ALA A 106 20.08 -0.73 -32.14
CA ALA A 106 20.36 0.50 -31.39
C ALA A 106 19.08 1.27 -31.05
N THR A 107 18.13 1.40 -31.98
CA THR A 107 16.84 2.04 -31.73
C THR A 107 16.00 1.27 -30.70
N ALA A 108 15.96 -0.06 -30.77
CA ALA A 108 15.25 -0.88 -29.78
C ALA A 108 15.84 -0.72 -28.37
N VAL A 109 17.17 -0.75 -28.23
CA VAL A 109 17.86 -0.50 -26.96
C VAL A 109 17.61 0.92 -26.46
N ASN A 110 17.70 1.93 -27.32
CA ASN A 110 17.43 3.32 -26.94
C ASN A 110 15.99 3.49 -26.45
N SER A 111 15.02 2.81 -27.09
CA SER A 111 13.64 2.76 -26.61
C SER A 111 13.53 2.19 -25.20
N LEU A 112 14.17 1.05 -24.92
CA LEU A 112 14.19 0.47 -23.56
C LEU A 112 14.80 1.42 -22.54
N ILE A 113 15.93 2.07 -22.87
CA ILE A 113 16.59 3.05 -22.00
C ILE A 113 15.65 4.22 -21.71
N LYS A 114 15.04 4.83 -22.73
CA LYS A 114 14.14 5.99 -22.57
C LYS A 114 12.86 5.65 -21.81
N LEU A 115 12.28 4.48 -22.04
CA LEU A 115 11.14 3.99 -21.28
C LEU A 115 11.54 3.78 -19.81
N GLY A 116 12.67 3.11 -19.55
CA GLY A 116 13.19 2.88 -18.21
C GLY A 116 13.46 4.20 -17.45
N ASP A 117 14.14 5.16 -18.07
CA ASP A 117 14.37 6.49 -17.50
C ASP A 117 13.05 7.22 -17.16
N THR A 118 12.05 7.04 -18.01
CA THR A 118 10.72 7.62 -17.78
C THR A 118 10.03 6.98 -16.59
N VAL A 119 10.07 5.64 -16.48
CA VAL A 119 9.55 4.89 -15.32
C VAL A 119 10.23 5.35 -14.03
N ARG A 120 11.56 5.43 -14.02
CA ARG A 120 12.33 5.91 -12.86
C ARG A 120 11.91 7.33 -12.45
N THR A 121 11.81 8.25 -13.41
CA THR A 121 11.38 9.62 -13.15
C THR A 121 9.96 9.65 -12.57
N MET A 122 9.04 8.88 -13.14
CA MET A 122 7.64 8.86 -12.70
C MET A 122 7.46 8.31 -11.28
N LEU A 123 8.26 7.32 -10.88
CA LEU A 123 8.26 6.85 -9.49
C LEU A 123 8.86 7.88 -8.53
N MET A 124 9.90 8.62 -8.94
CA MET A 124 10.44 9.73 -8.14
C MET A 124 9.44 10.89 -8.00
N ASP A 125 8.73 11.22 -9.07
CA ASP A 125 7.67 12.23 -9.05
C ASP A 125 6.51 11.79 -8.15
N PHE A 126 6.16 10.49 -8.19
CA PHE A 126 5.14 9.90 -7.33
C PHE A 126 5.54 9.96 -5.84
N GLU A 127 6.77 9.58 -5.50
CA GLU A 127 7.31 9.73 -4.14
C GLU A 127 7.24 11.19 -3.69
N THR A 128 7.70 12.11 -4.53
CA THR A 128 7.67 13.55 -4.27
C THR A 128 6.25 14.06 -4.05
N ALA A 129 5.27 13.56 -4.81
CA ALA A 129 3.86 13.91 -4.64
C ALA A 129 3.32 13.45 -3.29
N ILE A 130 3.66 12.24 -2.82
CA ILE A 130 3.31 11.78 -1.48
C ILE A 130 3.98 12.67 -0.42
N GLN A 131 5.25 13.00 -0.60
CA GLN A 131 5.99 13.86 0.33
C GLN A 131 5.46 15.30 0.37
N LYS A 132 4.93 15.83 -0.73
CA LYS A 132 4.37 17.18 -0.81
C LYS A 132 2.89 17.25 -0.44
N ASP A 133 2.23 16.11 -0.19
CA ASP A 133 0.86 16.09 0.26
C ASP A 133 0.71 16.87 1.58
N SER A 134 0.09 18.05 1.46
CA SER A 134 -0.09 19.03 2.53
C SER A 134 -1.56 19.16 2.96
N SER A 135 -2.40 18.21 2.53
CA SER A 135 -3.80 18.16 2.96
C SER A 135 -3.90 18.19 4.48
N LYS A 136 -4.57 19.23 4.99
CA LYS A 136 -4.82 19.44 6.42
C LYS A 136 -6.13 18.82 6.90
N THR A 137 -6.88 18.18 6.01
CA THR A 137 -8.21 17.68 6.31
C THR A 137 -8.11 16.34 7.02
N THR A 138 -8.55 16.30 8.28
CA THR A 138 -8.73 15.05 9.01
C THR A 138 -9.92 14.26 8.45
N VAL A 139 -9.86 12.94 8.51
CA VAL A 139 -10.98 12.09 8.08
C VAL A 139 -11.98 12.01 9.22
N PRO A 140 -13.24 12.42 9.02
CA PRO A 140 -14.26 12.29 10.07
C PRO A 140 -14.33 10.85 10.61
N GLY A 141 -14.36 10.71 11.92
CA GLY A 141 -14.40 9.41 12.60
C GLY A 141 -13.13 8.56 12.47
N GLY A 142 -12.03 9.10 11.94
CA GLY A 142 -10.74 8.38 11.89
C GLY A 142 -10.69 7.26 10.86
N GLY A 143 -11.53 7.31 9.81
CA GLY A 143 -11.56 6.29 8.76
C GLY A 143 -10.29 6.24 7.87
N ILE A 144 -10.37 5.45 6.80
CA ILE A 144 -9.25 5.30 5.85
C ILE A 144 -9.05 6.61 5.07
N HIS A 145 -7.82 7.11 5.06
CA HIS A 145 -7.44 8.32 4.35
C HIS A 145 -7.39 8.09 2.83
N PRO A 146 -7.85 9.06 1.99
CA PRO A 146 -7.78 8.94 0.53
C PRO A 146 -6.37 8.68 -0.01
N LEU A 147 -5.35 9.32 0.57
CA LEU A 147 -3.93 9.06 0.26
C LEU A 147 -3.59 7.57 0.40
N THR A 148 -4.02 6.92 1.49
CA THR A 148 -3.79 5.50 1.73
C THR A 148 -4.38 4.64 0.62
N ARG A 149 -5.61 4.95 0.20
CA ARG A 149 -6.28 4.22 -0.88
C ARG A 149 -5.55 4.41 -2.21
N TYR A 150 -5.23 5.65 -2.54
CA TYR A 150 -4.58 6.01 -3.80
C TYR A 150 -3.21 5.35 -3.92
N VAL A 151 -2.35 5.53 -2.91
CA VAL A 151 -0.99 5.00 -2.91
C VAL A 151 -0.99 3.48 -2.92
N MET A 152 -1.80 2.84 -2.05
CA MET A 152 -1.83 1.37 -2.02
C MET A 152 -2.39 0.76 -3.29
N ASN A 153 -3.40 1.37 -3.93
CA ASN A 153 -3.89 0.88 -5.22
C ASN A 153 -2.81 0.99 -6.30
N TYR A 154 -2.11 2.13 -6.35
CA TYR A 154 -1.03 2.35 -7.32
C TYR A 154 0.13 1.35 -7.13
N ILE A 155 0.59 1.17 -5.89
CA ILE A 155 1.67 0.23 -5.55
C ILE A 155 1.23 -1.23 -5.77
N SER A 156 -0.04 -1.56 -5.52
CA SER A 156 -0.57 -2.91 -5.80
C SER A 156 -0.51 -3.22 -7.30
N PHE A 157 -0.86 -2.26 -8.18
CA PHE A 157 -0.72 -2.45 -9.63
C PHE A 157 0.74 -2.53 -10.07
N LEU A 158 1.66 -1.78 -9.45
CA LEU A 158 3.08 -1.88 -9.75
C LEU A 158 3.65 -3.26 -9.43
N ALA A 159 3.12 -3.94 -8.41
CA ALA A 159 3.57 -5.26 -8.03
C ALA A 159 3.38 -6.30 -9.14
N ASP A 160 2.40 -6.10 -10.04
CA ASP A 160 2.15 -6.98 -11.19
C ASP A 160 3.26 -6.87 -12.25
N TYR A 161 4.03 -5.77 -12.25
CA TYR A 161 5.15 -5.51 -13.16
C TYR A 161 6.52 -5.73 -12.49
N CYS A 162 6.58 -6.46 -11.37
CA CYS A 162 7.81 -6.59 -10.58
C CYS A 162 8.99 -7.21 -11.35
N GLY A 163 8.73 -8.10 -12.33
CA GLY A 163 9.74 -8.68 -13.20
C GLY A 163 10.50 -7.60 -13.98
N ILE A 164 9.81 -6.87 -14.86
CA ILE A 164 10.43 -5.81 -15.66
C ILE A 164 10.93 -4.63 -14.81
N LEU A 165 10.28 -4.35 -13.67
CA LEU A 165 10.76 -3.32 -12.77
C LEU A 165 12.10 -3.72 -12.13
N SER A 166 12.33 -5.01 -11.87
CA SER A 166 13.64 -5.47 -11.39
C SER A 166 14.73 -5.17 -12.43
N ASP A 167 14.45 -5.37 -13.72
CA ASP A 167 15.38 -5.04 -14.81
C ASP A 167 15.61 -3.53 -14.92
N ILE A 168 14.54 -2.73 -14.89
CA ILE A 168 14.63 -1.26 -14.96
C ILE A 168 15.43 -0.70 -13.78
N PHE A 169 15.37 -1.32 -12.59
CA PHE A 169 16.05 -0.83 -11.40
C PHE A 169 17.36 -1.53 -11.08
N ALA A 170 17.80 -2.51 -11.87
CA ALA A 170 19.03 -3.27 -11.63
C ALA A 170 20.27 -2.37 -11.49
N ASP A 171 20.45 -1.43 -12.43
CA ASP A 171 21.58 -0.49 -12.44
C ASP A 171 21.34 0.79 -11.63
N TRP A 172 20.18 0.86 -10.95
CA TRP A 172 19.80 2.00 -10.13
C TRP A 172 19.45 1.51 -8.72
N PRO A 173 20.44 1.08 -7.91
CA PRO A 173 20.18 0.59 -6.57
C PRO A 173 19.57 1.70 -5.71
N PHE A 174 18.56 1.35 -4.91
CA PHE A 174 18.00 2.27 -3.92
C PHE A 174 18.75 2.14 -2.62
N THR A 175 19.48 3.18 -2.22
CA THR A 175 20.01 3.25 -0.87
C THR A 175 18.95 3.85 0.03
N VAL A 176 18.34 2.99 0.86
CA VAL A 176 17.45 3.40 1.92
C VAL A 176 18.22 4.34 2.87
N PRO A 177 17.67 5.53 3.24
CA PRO A 177 18.33 6.39 4.22
C PRO A 177 18.57 5.63 5.53
N SER A 178 19.80 5.69 6.08
CA SER A 178 20.34 4.78 7.10
C SER A 178 19.68 4.85 8.50
N ALA A 179 18.56 5.54 8.66
CA ALA A 179 17.91 5.78 9.95
C ALA A 179 16.45 5.31 9.95
N LEU A 180 16.19 4.06 9.53
CA LEU A 180 14.84 3.52 9.51
C LEU A 180 14.57 2.47 10.59
N PRO A 181 13.33 2.40 11.11
CA PRO A 181 13.00 1.43 12.13
C PRO A 181 13.05 0.02 11.55
N GLU A 182 13.71 -0.90 12.26
CA GLU A 182 13.82 -2.33 11.91
C GLU A 182 12.45 -2.97 11.63
N SER A 183 11.38 -2.46 12.24
CA SER A 183 10.00 -2.94 12.04
C SER A 183 9.49 -2.82 10.60
N TYR A 184 10.10 -1.97 9.76
CA TYR A 184 9.63 -1.69 8.40
C TYR A 184 10.39 -2.43 7.30
N PHE A 185 11.67 -2.76 7.52
CA PHE A 185 12.53 -3.38 6.51
C PHE A 185 13.19 -4.68 6.97
N GLY A 186 13.03 -5.06 8.25
CA GLY A 186 13.75 -6.18 8.85
C GLY A 186 15.22 -5.86 9.11
N SER A 187 15.93 -6.80 9.75
CA SER A 187 17.39 -6.75 9.83
C SER A 187 17.99 -7.17 8.48
N PRO A 188 19.08 -6.53 7.99
CA PRO A 188 19.78 -6.93 6.77
C PRO A 188 20.21 -8.40 6.75
N ASP A 189 20.44 -8.98 7.94
CA ASP A 189 20.97 -10.33 8.12
C ASP A 189 19.88 -11.43 8.25
N SER A 190 18.60 -11.10 8.05
CA SER A 190 17.49 -12.07 8.09
C SER A 190 17.27 -12.74 6.73
N GLU A 191 17.10 -14.07 6.70
CA GLU A 191 16.70 -14.83 5.50
C GLU A 191 15.32 -14.42 4.94
N GLY A 192 14.53 -13.64 5.68
CA GLY A 192 13.25 -13.06 5.26
C GLY A 192 13.31 -11.58 4.84
N SER A 193 14.51 -10.99 4.71
CA SER A 193 14.65 -9.56 4.41
C SER A 193 14.29 -9.23 2.96
N ILE A 194 13.75 -8.02 2.76
CA ILE A 194 13.39 -7.52 1.45
C ILE A 194 14.67 -7.28 0.64
N SER A 195 15.00 -8.20 -0.27
CA SER A 195 16.30 -8.21 -0.94
C SER A 195 16.28 -7.62 -2.36
N SER A 196 15.15 -7.70 -3.07
CA SER A 196 15.06 -7.16 -4.43
C SER A 196 15.01 -5.63 -4.42
N PRO A 197 15.78 -4.93 -5.27
CA PRO A 197 15.78 -3.46 -5.35
C PRO A 197 14.38 -2.86 -5.54
N ILE A 198 13.52 -3.51 -6.32
CA ILE A 198 12.14 -3.03 -6.50
C ILE A 198 11.30 -3.23 -5.24
N SER A 199 11.44 -4.37 -4.55
CA SER A 199 10.71 -4.62 -3.31
C SER A 199 11.07 -3.60 -2.24
N VAL A 200 12.37 -3.26 -2.11
CA VAL A 200 12.84 -2.22 -1.19
C VAL A 200 12.23 -0.86 -1.55
N ARG A 201 12.17 -0.51 -2.84
CA ARG A 201 11.55 0.74 -3.31
C ARG A 201 10.05 0.79 -3.01
N LEU A 202 9.32 -0.30 -3.24
CA LEU A 202 7.88 -0.34 -2.94
C LEU A 202 7.62 -0.25 -1.44
N ALA A 203 8.41 -0.94 -0.61
CA ALA A 203 8.36 -0.82 0.85
C ALA A 203 8.65 0.62 1.31
N TRP A 204 9.63 1.29 0.69
CA TRP A 204 9.93 2.70 0.94
C TRP A 204 8.75 3.63 0.62
N LEU A 205 8.10 3.47 -0.53
CA LEU A 205 6.93 4.27 -0.88
C LEU A 205 5.78 4.08 0.12
N ILE A 206 5.56 2.85 0.59
CA ILE A 206 4.58 2.57 1.65
C ILE A 206 4.98 3.29 2.94
N LEU A 207 6.24 3.22 3.36
CA LEU A 207 6.72 3.92 4.55
C LEU A 207 6.57 5.45 4.43
N VAL A 208 6.94 6.06 3.29
CA VAL A 208 6.79 7.50 3.07
C VAL A 208 5.33 7.92 3.24
N MET A 209 4.39 7.12 2.73
CA MET A 209 2.96 7.33 2.95
C MET A 209 2.58 7.18 4.43
N LEU A 210 3.05 6.14 5.13
CA LEU A 210 2.75 5.92 6.55
C LEU A 210 3.27 7.08 7.42
N CYS A 211 4.49 7.57 7.20
CA CYS A 211 5.03 8.75 7.88
C CYS A 211 4.15 10.00 7.64
N LYS A 212 3.56 10.13 6.44
CA LYS A 212 2.61 11.21 6.15
C LYS A 212 1.29 11.04 6.88
N LEU A 213 0.85 9.82 7.14
CA LEU A 213 -0.33 9.56 7.94
C LEU A 213 -0.06 9.84 9.42
N ASP A 214 1.14 9.55 9.94
CA ASP A 214 1.53 9.93 11.31
C ASP A 214 1.45 11.44 11.53
N GLY A 215 1.99 12.23 10.59
CA GLY A 215 1.88 13.70 10.64
C GLY A 215 0.43 14.19 10.59
N LYS A 216 -0.47 13.48 9.90
CA LYS A 216 -1.92 13.79 9.88
C LYS A 216 -2.64 13.31 11.14
N ALA A 217 -2.21 12.22 11.75
CA ALA A 217 -2.75 11.71 13.01
C ALA A 217 -2.54 12.72 14.15
N ALA A 218 -1.43 13.47 14.12
CA ALA A 218 -1.16 14.56 15.06
C ALA A 218 -2.14 15.75 14.96
N MET A 219 -2.95 15.85 13.90
CA MET A 219 -3.93 16.93 13.71
C MET A 219 -5.27 16.66 14.37
N TYR A 220 -5.54 15.43 14.83
CA TYR A 220 -6.75 15.14 15.59
C TYR A 220 -6.63 15.71 17.00
N LYS A 221 -7.69 16.37 17.47
CA LYS A 221 -7.77 16.91 18.84
C LYS A 221 -7.75 15.79 19.88
N ASP A 222 -8.36 14.65 19.54
CA ASP A 222 -8.49 13.50 20.41
C ASP A 222 -7.39 12.48 20.13
N VAL A 223 -6.46 12.33 21.07
CA VAL A 223 -5.37 11.35 21.01
C VAL A 223 -5.88 9.92 20.74
N PRO A 224 -6.96 9.42 21.36
CA PRO A 224 -7.48 8.09 21.04
C PRO A 224 -7.94 7.96 19.58
N LEU A 225 -8.51 9.04 19.01
CA LEU A 225 -8.94 9.05 17.61
C LEU A 225 -7.74 9.05 16.65
N SER A 226 -6.63 9.70 17.00
CA SER A 226 -5.36 9.59 16.27
C SER A 226 -4.89 8.14 16.18
N TYR A 227 -4.91 7.41 17.29
CA TYR A 227 -4.51 5.99 17.31
C TYR A 227 -5.47 5.11 16.50
N LEU A 228 -6.77 5.35 16.60
CA LEU A 228 -7.76 4.61 15.80
C LEU A 228 -7.58 4.87 14.31
N PHE A 229 -7.29 6.11 13.92
CA PHE A 229 -6.96 6.48 12.55
C PHE A 229 -5.72 5.74 12.02
N LEU A 230 -4.65 5.67 12.82
CA LEU A 230 -3.44 4.92 12.46
C LEU A 230 -3.73 3.42 12.33
N ALA A 231 -4.47 2.83 13.26
CA ALA A 231 -4.87 1.43 13.21
C ALA A 231 -5.68 1.11 11.95
N ASN A 232 -6.68 1.94 11.61
CA ASN A 232 -7.52 1.76 10.42
C ASN A 232 -6.72 1.81 9.13
N ASN A 233 -5.83 2.80 8.99
CA ASN A 233 -5.06 2.97 7.77
C ASN A 233 -4.01 1.87 7.62
N LEU A 234 -3.32 1.49 8.71
CA LEU A 234 -2.33 0.42 8.64
C LEU A 234 -3.00 -0.94 8.42
N GLN A 235 -4.17 -1.20 9.00
CA GLN A 235 -4.96 -2.40 8.71
C GLN A 235 -5.38 -2.47 7.24
N TYR A 236 -5.74 -1.33 6.63
CA TYR A 236 -6.02 -1.30 5.20
C TYR A 236 -4.77 -1.63 4.36
N VAL A 237 -3.60 -1.12 4.75
CA VAL A 237 -2.32 -1.42 4.09
C VAL A 237 -2.00 -2.92 4.17
N THR A 238 -2.07 -3.53 5.35
CA THR A 238 -1.77 -4.96 5.52
C THR A 238 -2.74 -5.85 4.74
N GLN A 239 -4.02 -5.46 4.67
CA GLN A 239 -5.01 -6.16 3.83
C GLN A 239 -4.69 -6.04 2.34
N LYS A 240 -4.34 -4.84 1.85
CA LYS A 240 -3.96 -4.63 0.45
C LYS A 240 -2.71 -5.41 0.06
N VAL A 241 -1.71 -5.44 0.94
CA VAL A 241 -0.50 -6.26 0.71
C VAL A 241 -0.87 -7.74 0.65
N ARG A 242 -1.69 -8.25 1.58
CA ARG A 242 -2.12 -9.65 1.59
C ARG A 242 -2.92 -10.06 0.35
N GLN A 243 -3.66 -9.13 -0.25
CA GLN A 243 -4.55 -9.37 -1.39
C GLN A 243 -3.89 -9.17 -2.76
N SER A 244 -2.62 -8.77 -2.82
CA SER A 244 -1.91 -8.45 -4.08
C SER A 244 -0.56 -9.15 -4.16
N ASN A 245 0.10 -9.03 -5.31
CA ASN A 245 1.45 -9.55 -5.52
C ASN A 245 2.51 -8.90 -4.60
N LEU A 246 2.15 -7.82 -3.88
CA LEU A 246 2.98 -7.23 -2.83
C LEU A 246 3.32 -8.23 -1.72
N LYS A 247 2.44 -9.20 -1.43
CA LYS A 247 2.74 -10.23 -0.42
C LYS A 247 4.05 -10.96 -0.74
N PHE A 248 4.27 -11.33 -1.99
CA PHE A 248 5.46 -12.06 -2.41
C PHE A 248 6.71 -11.18 -2.43
N LEU A 249 6.54 -9.87 -2.66
CA LEU A 249 7.65 -8.92 -2.72
C LEU A 249 8.12 -8.48 -1.33
N LEU A 250 7.19 -8.30 -0.39
CA LEU A 250 7.47 -7.78 0.95
C LEU A 250 7.72 -8.89 1.99
N GLY A 251 7.18 -10.08 1.77
CA GLY A 251 7.34 -11.23 2.66
C GLY A 251 6.37 -11.26 3.85
N ASP A 252 6.26 -12.43 4.47
CA ASP A 252 5.34 -12.67 5.60
C ASP A 252 5.80 -11.95 6.88
N ASP A 253 7.12 -11.82 7.11
CA ASP A 253 7.67 -11.10 8.27
C ASP A 253 7.25 -9.62 8.28
N TRP A 254 7.28 -8.99 7.10
CA TRP A 254 6.81 -7.61 6.94
C TRP A 254 5.34 -7.50 7.33
N LEU A 255 4.49 -8.42 6.89
CA LEU A 255 3.07 -8.46 7.24
C LEU A 255 2.87 -8.65 8.76
N ILE A 256 3.55 -9.62 9.36
CA ILE A 256 3.46 -9.91 10.79
C ILE A 256 3.84 -8.68 11.63
N ASN A 257 4.95 -8.01 11.30
CA ASN A 257 5.40 -6.82 12.01
C ASN A 257 4.38 -5.68 11.95
N HIS A 258 3.78 -5.44 10.78
CA HIS A 258 2.78 -4.39 10.63
C HIS A 258 1.44 -4.77 11.29
N GLU A 259 1.05 -6.05 11.30
CA GLU A 259 -0.12 -6.52 12.05
C GLU A 259 0.05 -6.38 13.56
N LEU A 260 1.24 -6.65 14.09
CA LEU A 260 1.57 -6.35 15.49
C LEU A 260 1.45 -4.85 15.78
N LYS A 261 1.88 -4.00 14.85
CA LYS A 261 1.76 -2.55 14.97
C LYS A 261 0.29 -2.08 14.95
N VAL A 262 -0.57 -2.69 14.12
CA VAL A 262 -2.03 -2.44 14.13
C VAL A 262 -2.60 -2.74 15.52
N LYS A 263 -2.26 -3.90 16.10
CA LYS A 263 -2.70 -4.28 17.45
C LYS A 263 -2.21 -3.27 18.49
N GLN A 264 -0.96 -2.84 18.41
CA GLN A 264 -0.42 -1.82 19.31
C GLN A 264 -1.18 -0.48 19.22
N TYR A 265 -1.55 -0.04 18.03
CA TYR A 265 -2.36 1.18 17.86
C TYR A 265 -3.77 1.00 18.43
N ALA A 266 -4.40 -0.16 18.21
CA ALA A 266 -5.71 -0.48 18.81
C ALA A 266 -5.64 -0.48 20.34
N GLU A 267 -4.66 -1.14 20.95
CA GLU A 267 -4.46 -1.18 22.40
C GLU A 267 -4.22 0.21 23.01
N ASN A 268 -3.50 1.09 22.30
CA ASN A 268 -3.29 2.48 22.73
C ASN A 268 -4.58 3.31 22.65
N TYR A 269 -5.36 3.14 21.59
CA TYR A 269 -6.70 3.74 21.50
C TYR A 269 -7.56 3.31 22.68
N GLU A 270 -7.62 2.00 22.97
CA GLU A 270 -8.40 1.44 24.08
C GLU A 270 -7.95 2.02 25.43
N LYS A 271 -6.64 1.95 25.70
CA LYS A 271 -6.04 2.40 26.97
C LYS A 271 -6.31 3.87 27.23
N ILE A 272 -6.13 4.73 26.22
CA ILE A 272 -6.24 6.19 26.40
C ILE A 272 -7.72 6.61 26.34
N GLY A 273 -8.48 6.09 25.38
CA GLY A 273 -9.88 6.42 25.14
C GLY A 273 -10.80 6.07 26.30
N TRP A 274 -10.47 5.03 27.05
CA TRP A 274 -11.28 4.54 28.18
C TRP A 274 -10.57 4.71 29.53
N SER A 275 -9.44 5.41 29.58
CA SER A 275 -8.65 5.64 30.80
C SER A 275 -9.46 6.25 31.94
N LYS A 276 -10.29 7.26 31.65
CA LYS A 276 -11.16 7.91 32.65
C LYS A 276 -12.19 6.94 33.23
N ALA A 277 -12.82 6.12 32.39
CA ALA A 277 -13.81 5.13 32.83
C ALA A 277 -13.14 4.04 33.68
N LEU A 278 -12.01 3.48 33.22
CA LEU A 278 -11.27 2.48 33.98
C LEU A 278 -10.72 3.04 35.31
N GLY A 279 -10.17 4.25 35.30
CA GLY A 279 -9.63 4.90 36.50
C GLY A 279 -10.69 5.43 37.48
N SER A 280 -11.97 5.39 37.10
CA SER A 280 -13.07 5.72 38.02
C SER A 280 -13.44 4.56 38.94
N LEU A 281 -13.03 3.34 38.61
CA LEU A 281 -13.21 2.15 39.46
C LEU A 281 -12.11 2.09 40.51
N PRO A 282 -12.40 1.58 41.72
CA PRO A 282 -11.39 1.44 42.77
C PRO A 282 -10.28 0.46 42.38
N GLU A 283 -9.03 0.76 42.77
CA GLU A 283 -7.86 -0.10 42.49
C GLU A 283 -7.97 -1.49 43.12
N ASN A 284 -8.65 -1.57 44.28
CA ASN A 284 -9.01 -2.83 44.91
C ASN A 284 -10.55 -2.92 45.01
N GLN A 285 -11.15 -3.81 44.23
CA GLN A 285 -12.61 -3.95 44.14
C GLN A 285 -13.22 -4.54 45.43
N THR A 286 -12.42 -5.11 46.34
CA THR A 286 -12.89 -5.85 47.53
C THR A 286 -12.50 -5.21 48.86
N ALA A 287 -11.66 -4.16 48.86
CA ALA A 287 -11.32 -3.44 50.09
C ALA A 287 -12.57 -2.76 50.68
N GLU A 288 -12.75 -2.74 52.00
CA GLU A 288 -13.88 -2.05 52.65
C GLU A 288 -13.87 -0.55 52.31
N ILE A 289 -14.77 -0.13 51.43
CA ILE A 289 -14.92 1.28 51.04
C ILE A 289 -16.18 1.86 51.74
N PRO A 290 -16.08 3.05 52.35
CA PRO A 290 -17.24 3.77 52.87
C PRO A 290 -18.35 3.94 51.81
N ALA A 291 -19.62 3.72 52.21
CA ALA A 291 -20.75 3.67 51.28
C ALA A 291 -20.95 4.95 50.43
N ASP A 292 -20.57 6.12 50.96
CA ASP A 292 -20.56 7.41 50.27
C ASP A 292 -19.52 7.44 49.14
N ARG A 293 -18.33 6.88 49.36
CA ARG A 293 -17.27 6.76 48.35
C ARG A 293 -17.61 5.75 47.27
N VAL A 294 -18.28 4.64 47.63
CA VAL A 294 -18.77 3.65 46.65
C VAL A 294 -19.76 4.30 45.67
N ASN A 295 -20.68 5.15 46.16
CA ASN A 295 -21.62 5.87 45.31
C ASN A 295 -20.90 6.84 44.35
N ASP A 296 -19.89 7.54 44.85
CA ASP A 296 -19.06 8.43 44.06
C ASP A 296 -18.34 7.69 42.92
N HIS A 297 -17.82 6.48 43.17
CA HIS A 297 -17.23 5.62 42.14
C HIS A 297 -18.23 5.22 41.04
N PHE A 298 -19.44 4.76 41.39
CA PHE A 298 -20.47 4.44 40.38
C PHE A 298 -20.88 5.65 39.53
N LYS A 299 -21.08 6.82 40.15
CA LYS A 299 -21.42 8.06 39.43
C LYS A 299 -20.30 8.49 38.47
N LYS A 300 -19.05 8.46 38.95
CA LYS A 300 -17.88 8.79 38.12
C LYS A 300 -17.74 7.82 36.96
N PHE A 301 -17.95 6.52 37.19
CA PHE A 301 -17.92 5.51 36.14
C PHE A 301 -19.00 5.75 35.08
N ASN A 302 -20.27 5.90 35.49
CA ASN A 302 -21.37 6.09 34.55
C ASN A 302 -21.15 7.34 33.68
N SER A 303 -20.72 8.44 34.30
CA SER A 303 -20.44 9.70 33.59
C SER A 303 -19.27 9.55 32.62
N ALA A 304 -18.14 8.96 33.06
CA ALA A 304 -16.97 8.78 32.22
C ALA A 304 -17.21 7.76 31.08
N PHE A 305 -17.99 6.71 31.33
CA PHE A 305 -18.38 5.72 30.33
C PHE A 305 -19.30 6.34 29.27
N GLU A 306 -20.32 7.09 29.69
CA GLU A 306 -21.25 7.74 28.75
C GLU A 306 -20.57 8.87 27.96
N GLU A 307 -19.67 9.66 28.58
CA GLU A 307 -18.83 10.64 27.87
C GLU A 307 -18.00 9.95 26.78
N ALA A 308 -17.32 8.85 27.13
CA ALA A 308 -16.50 8.09 26.18
C ALA A 308 -17.36 7.49 25.06
N TYR A 309 -18.48 6.84 25.39
CA TYR A 309 -19.40 6.25 24.43
C TYR A 309 -19.97 7.28 23.45
N MET A 310 -20.56 8.36 23.96
CA MET A 310 -21.20 9.39 23.12
C MET A 310 -20.19 10.09 22.21
N LYS A 311 -18.95 10.23 22.66
CA LYS A 311 -17.86 10.78 21.84
C LYS A 311 -17.44 9.81 20.74
N GLN A 312 -17.38 8.52 21.04
CA GLN A 312 -16.82 7.50 20.17
C GLN A 312 -17.84 6.82 19.25
N ILE A 313 -19.15 6.98 19.48
CA ILE A 313 -20.23 6.38 18.66
C ILE A 313 -20.16 6.77 17.18
N SER A 314 -19.62 7.96 16.89
CA SER A 314 -19.42 8.47 15.53
C SER A 314 -18.10 8.03 14.88
N TRP A 315 -17.25 7.31 15.62
CA TRP A 315 -15.95 6.87 15.12
C TRP A 315 -16.09 5.61 14.29
N VAL A 316 -15.24 5.49 13.27
CA VAL A 316 -15.40 4.49 12.22
C VAL A 316 -14.25 3.51 12.27
N VAL A 317 -14.57 2.21 12.33
CA VAL A 317 -13.62 1.12 12.11
C VAL A 317 -14.10 0.32 10.89
N PRO A 318 -13.54 0.59 9.69
CA PRO A 318 -14.04 0.00 8.46
C PRO A 318 -13.84 -1.52 8.38
N ASP A 319 -12.73 -2.03 8.92
CA ASP A 319 -12.45 -3.45 8.91
C ASP A 319 -13.24 -4.18 10.01
N PRO A 320 -14.12 -5.14 9.67
CA PRO A 320 -14.93 -5.84 10.66
C PRO A 320 -14.08 -6.64 11.64
N LYS A 321 -12.98 -7.26 11.20
CA LYS A 321 -12.12 -8.07 12.09
C LYS A 321 -11.44 -7.21 13.14
N LEU A 322 -10.87 -6.07 12.75
CA LEU A 322 -10.30 -5.10 13.69
C LEU A 322 -11.37 -4.55 14.63
N ARG A 323 -12.55 -4.22 14.12
CA ARG A 323 -13.66 -3.72 14.93
C ARG A 323 -14.08 -4.74 16.00
N ASP A 324 -14.26 -5.99 15.61
CA ASP A 324 -14.68 -7.05 16.53
C ASP A 324 -13.57 -7.35 17.55
N HIS A 325 -12.31 -7.32 17.13
CA HIS A 325 -11.16 -7.44 18.03
C HIS A 325 -11.15 -6.35 19.11
N ILE A 326 -11.31 -5.09 18.71
CA ILE A 326 -11.38 -3.93 19.62
C ILE A 326 -12.55 -4.10 20.61
N LYS A 327 -13.75 -4.46 20.12
CA LYS A 327 -14.92 -4.67 20.96
C LYS A 327 -14.68 -5.76 22.02
N ILE A 328 -14.15 -6.90 21.59
CA ILE A 328 -13.85 -8.03 22.48
C ILE A 328 -12.77 -7.66 23.50
N SER A 329 -11.71 -6.96 23.07
CA SER A 329 -10.62 -6.52 23.94
C SER A 329 -11.13 -5.54 25.02
N MET A 330 -11.93 -4.55 24.61
CA MET A 330 -12.55 -3.59 25.51
C MET A 330 -13.49 -4.26 26.52
N ALA A 331 -14.36 -5.16 26.06
CA ALA A 331 -15.26 -5.92 26.92
C ALA A 331 -14.47 -6.73 27.97
N ARG A 332 -13.38 -7.41 27.56
CA ARG A 332 -12.50 -8.17 28.47
C ARG A 332 -11.78 -7.29 29.51
N ARG A 333 -11.57 -6.01 29.21
CA ARG A 333 -10.91 -5.06 30.13
C ARG A 333 -11.89 -4.44 31.13
N ILE A 334 -13.05 -4.00 30.66
CA ILE A 334 -14.01 -3.26 31.50
C ILE A 334 -14.91 -4.21 32.29
N ILE A 335 -15.50 -5.23 31.64
CA ILE A 335 -16.59 -6.02 32.22
C ILE A 335 -16.16 -6.76 33.48
N PRO A 336 -15.01 -7.46 33.56
CA PRO A 336 -14.63 -8.18 34.78
C PRO A 336 -14.46 -7.24 35.98
N ILE A 337 -13.78 -6.11 35.78
CA ILE A 337 -13.51 -5.12 36.82
C ILE A 337 -14.82 -4.49 37.31
N TYR A 338 -15.69 -4.12 36.37
CA TYR A 338 -17.00 -3.55 36.72
C TYR A 338 -17.89 -4.57 37.41
N LYS A 339 -17.91 -5.82 36.93
CA LYS A 339 -18.72 -6.91 37.50
C LYS A 339 -18.32 -7.21 38.94
N GLU A 340 -17.03 -7.33 39.22
CA GLU A 340 -16.54 -7.56 40.59
C GLU A 340 -16.93 -6.41 41.53
N PHE A 341 -16.77 -5.16 41.08
CA PHE A 341 -17.22 -3.99 41.83
C PHE A 341 -18.75 -3.96 42.04
N TYR A 342 -19.52 -4.32 41.01
CA TYR A 342 -20.97 -4.42 41.06
C TYR A 342 -21.46 -5.53 42.00
N GLU A 343 -20.82 -6.69 42.02
CA GLU A 343 -21.18 -7.80 42.90
C GLU A 343 -20.84 -7.49 44.37
N ALA A 344 -19.70 -6.85 44.62
CA ALA A 344 -19.28 -6.46 45.97
C ALA A 344 -20.19 -5.39 46.60
N TYR A 345 -20.71 -4.45 45.80
CA TYR A 345 -21.37 -3.24 46.31
C TYR A 345 -22.79 -2.99 45.80
N GLY A 346 -23.16 -3.54 44.65
CA GLY A 346 -24.43 -3.26 43.98
C GLY A 346 -25.66 -3.66 44.79
N GLY A 347 -25.61 -4.80 45.49
CA GLY A 347 -26.69 -5.24 46.38
C GLY A 347 -26.90 -4.36 47.62
N VAL A 348 -25.84 -3.68 48.08
CA VAL A 348 -25.88 -2.74 49.22
C VAL A 348 -26.43 -1.38 48.78
N GLN A 349 -26.09 -0.93 47.56
CA GLN A 349 -26.63 0.30 46.98
C GLN A 349 -28.11 0.19 46.59
N MET A 350 -28.54 -0.89 45.92
CA MET A 350 -29.93 -1.06 45.46
C MET A 350 -30.96 -1.03 46.60
N LYS A 351 -30.59 -1.46 47.81
CA LYS A 351 -31.45 -1.34 49.00
C LYS A 351 -31.63 0.09 49.49
N LYS A 352 -30.68 0.99 49.18
CA LYS A 352 -30.67 2.41 49.55
C LYS A 352 -31.36 3.29 48.48
N GLU A 353 -31.41 2.82 47.24
CA GLU A 353 -32.00 3.49 46.05
C GLU A 353 -33.54 3.45 45.99
N MET A 354 -34.21 2.76 46.92
CA MET A 354 -35.66 2.58 46.94
C MET A 354 -36.47 3.90 47.02
N TRP A 355 -35.81 5.07 47.16
CA TRP A 355 -36.41 6.40 47.28
C TRP A 355 -35.67 7.52 46.49
N GLY A 356 -34.91 7.22 45.41
CA GLY A 356 -34.19 8.23 44.60
C GLY A 356 -33.78 7.78 43.19
N GLU A 357 -33.14 8.66 42.39
CA GLU A 357 -32.58 8.30 41.06
C GLU A 357 -31.51 7.18 41.19
N PRO A 358 -31.51 6.17 40.30
CA PRO A 358 -30.60 5.03 40.40
C PRO A 358 -29.14 5.48 40.18
N PHE A 359 -28.28 5.19 41.15
CA PHE A 359 -26.83 5.45 41.07
C PHE A 359 -26.12 4.41 40.21
N ILE A 360 -26.70 3.21 40.13
CA ILE A 360 -26.27 2.17 39.20
C ILE A 360 -27.11 2.27 37.92
N ARG A 361 -26.50 2.75 36.83
CA ARG A 361 -27.18 2.97 35.55
C ARG A 361 -26.96 1.86 34.53
N PHE A 362 -25.91 1.06 34.71
CA PHE A 362 -25.58 -0.06 33.82
C PHE A 362 -25.42 -1.32 34.66
N THR A 363 -26.06 -2.41 34.25
CA THR A 363 -25.67 -3.75 34.73
C THR A 363 -24.43 -4.22 33.97
N PRO A 364 -23.69 -5.23 34.48
CA PRO A 364 -22.59 -5.84 33.73
C PRO A 364 -23.02 -6.36 32.34
N ASP A 365 -24.26 -6.82 32.21
CA ASP A 365 -24.82 -7.30 30.94
C ASP A 365 -25.15 -6.13 29.99
N ASP A 366 -25.58 -4.98 30.52
CA ASP A 366 -25.83 -3.78 29.72
C ASP A 366 -24.55 -3.27 29.06
N LEU A 367 -23.42 -3.27 29.79
CA LEU A 367 -22.12 -2.80 29.27
C LEU A 367 -21.63 -3.59 28.06
N GLY A 368 -22.05 -4.85 27.89
CA GLY A 368 -21.70 -5.67 26.72
C GLY A 368 -22.45 -5.28 25.44
N ASN A 369 -23.51 -4.46 25.55
CA ASN A 369 -24.37 -4.06 24.45
C ASN A 369 -24.05 -2.67 23.87
N TYR A 370 -23.12 -1.94 24.49
CA TYR A 370 -22.58 -0.64 24.03
C TYR A 370 -21.25 -0.84 23.31
#